data_AF-A0A1F6DMC2-F1
#
_entry.id   AF-A0A1F6DMC2-F1
#
_cell.length_a   1.000
_cell.length_b   1.000
_cell.length_c   1.000
_cell.angle_alpha   90.00
_cell.angle_beta   90.00
_cell.angle_gamma   90.00
#
_symmetry.space_group_name_H-M   'P 1'
#
loop_
_entity.id
_entity.type
_entity.pdbx_description
1 polymer ?
#
loop_
_entity_poly.entity_id
_entity_poly.type
_entity_poly.pdbx_seq_one_letter_code
_entity_poly.pdbx_strand_id
1 'polypeptide(L)'
;MALWELQQRRKEVALKNFVHKHLGAFAGKILEEFNRPRAVLFRQIASPTHETIRFLKLAKQMKLKPLILEYYEDKFVSAENRSKRALCKMPIYQYTGLDGRDMVEYETVCDFNISTGKKFKEVVCLNGEQLIPFHHRLFRIGTGLNPKTYSFDASHWFKSVGKNAGEYYEHLLALFIRDGILFENFIPLRSESAFTKKIVLPAFEKLISTYGVKPLIIRLLSDNEEMRRFWDAYPRKIKKHIWT
;
A
#
# COMPACT_ATOMS: atom_id res chain seq x y z
N MET A 1 8.71 -3.56 -20.31
CA MET A 1 7.88 -2.43 -20.80
C MET A 1 7.78 -1.30 -19.78
N ALA A 2 7.21 -1.50 -18.58
CA ALA A 2 7.01 -0.42 -17.60
C ALA A 2 8.29 0.35 -17.17
N LEU A 3 9.43 -0.33 -16.98
CA LEU A 3 10.70 0.34 -16.65
C LEU A 3 11.22 1.25 -17.75
N TRP A 4 11.12 0.79 -19.00
CA TRP A 4 11.54 1.57 -20.15
C TRP A 4 10.66 2.82 -20.29
N GLU A 5 9.35 2.66 -20.15
CA GLU A 5 8.37 3.73 -20.20
C GLU A 5 8.63 4.78 -19.10
N LEU A 6 8.86 4.34 -17.86
CA LEU A 6 9.25 5.20 -16.74
C LEU A 6 10.49 6.03 -17.06
N GLN A 7 11.50 5.41 -17.67
CA GLN A 7 12.73 6.11 -18.06
C GLN A 7 12.51 7.14 -19.16
N GLN A 8 11.63 6.89 -20.13
CA GLN A 8 11.32 7.87 -21.17
C GLN A 8 10.56 9.06 -20.59
N ARG A 9 9.47 8.81 -19.86
CA ARG A 9 8.64 9.86 -19.26
C ARG A 9 9.43 10.76 -18.31
N ARG A 10 10.44 10.23 -17.61
CA ARG A 10 11.28 11.04 -16.72
C ARG A 10 12.19 12.02 -17.45
N LYS A 11 12.48 11.84 -18.73
CA LYS A 11 13.25 12.81 -19.54
C LYS A 11 12.39 14.02 -19.93
N GLU A 12 11.07 13.89 -19.88
CA GLU A 12 10.14 14.94 -20.28
C GLU A 12 9.97 15.99 -19.17
N VAL A 13 10.61 17.15 -19.34
CA VAL A 13 10.53 18.28 -18.40
C VAL A 13 9.11 18.88 -18.36
N ALA A 14 8.44 18.96 -19.51
CA ALA A 14 7.06 19.44 -19.58
C ALA A 14 6.12 18.55 -18.75
N LEU A 15 6.25 17.23 -18.88
CA LEU A 15 5.47 16.27 -18.11
C LEU A 15 5.75 16.39 -16.61
N LYS A 16 7.02 16.57 -16.21
CA LYS A 16 7.39 16.83 -14.80
C LYS A 16 6.61 18.01 -14.23
N ASN A 17 6.69 19.16 -14.92
CA ASN A 17 6.09 20.40 -14.44
C ASN A 17 4.57 20.27 -14.38
N PHE A 18 3.97 19.59 -15.36
CA PHE A 18 2.53 19.37 -15.38
C PHE A 18 2.07 18.49 -14.22
N VAL A 19 2.72 17.33 -14.02
CA VAL A 19 2.42 16.42 -12.89
C VAL A 19 2.63 17.11 -11.55
N HIS A 20 3.76 17.80 -11.35
CA HIS A 20 4.04 18.50 -10.09
C HIS A 20 3.01 19.59 -9.78
N LYS A 21 2.56 20.34 -10.80
CA LYS A 21 1.50 21.34 -10.65
C LYS A 21 0.17 20.68 -10.26
N HIS A 22 -0.17 19.55 -10.87
CA HIS A 22 -1.39 18.79 -10.58
C HIS A 22 -1.40 18.21 -9.16
N LEU A 23 -0.25 17.74 -8.65
CA LEU A 23 -0.15 17.16 -7.30
C LEU A 23 -0.36 18.19 -6.17
N GLY A 24 -0.35 19.48 -6.49
CA GLY A 24 -0.66 20.58 -5.57
C GLY A 24 0.53 21.07 -4.75
N ALA A 25 0.37 22.25 -4.15
CA ALA A 25 1.45 22.96 -3.44
C ALA A 25 2.00 22.18 -2.23
N PHE A 26 1.20 21.30 -1.63
CA PHE A 26 1.60 20.50 -0.47
C PHE A 26 2.29 19.18 -0.83
N ALA A 27 2.52 18.91 -2.12
CA ALA A 27 3.19 17.70 -2.59
C ALA A 27 4.71 17.68 -2.35
N GLY A 28 5.32 18.77 -1.87
CA GLY A 28 6.78 18.90 -1.74
C GLY A 28 7.44 17.70 -1.06
N LYS A 29 6.98 17.32 0.15
CA LYS A 29 7.56 16.20 0.92
C LYS A 29 7.40 14.85 0.22
N ILE A 30 6.26 14.60 -0.41
CA ILE A 30 6.07 13.33 -1.13
C ILE A 30 6.92 13.31 -2.40
N LEU A 31 7.02 14.43 -3.13
CA LEU A 31 7.85 14.55 -4.34
C LEU A 31 9.34 14.31 -4.06
N GLU A 32 9.84 14.67 -2.88
CA GLU A 32 11.21 14.36 -2.46
C GLU A 32 11.51 12.85 -2.47
N GLU A 33 10.52 12.01 -2.14
CA GLU A 33 10.67 10.56 -2.23
C GLU A 33 10.85 10.08 -3.68
N PHE A 34 10.35 10.84 -4.65
CA PHE A 34 10.34 10.54 -6.09
C PHE A 34 11.48 11.20 -6.88
N ASN A 35 12.47 11.78 -6.20
CA ASN A 35 13.68 12.32 -6.83
C ASN A 35 14.42 11.28 -7.69
N ARG A 36 14.26 9.99 -7.38
CA ARG A 36 14.66 8.84 -8.21
C ARG A 36 13.45 7.94 -8.48
N PRO A 37 13.48 7.14 -9.56
CA PRO A 37 12.48 6.11 -9.81
C PRO A 37 12.20 5.22 -8.59
N ARG A 38 10.91 5.02 -8.26
CA ARG A 38 10.47 4.16 -7.15
C ARG A 38 9.55 3.05 -7.63
N ALA A 39 9.69 1.89 -6.99
CA ALA A 39 8.62 0.89 -6.93
C ALA A 39 7.77 1.22 -5.70
N VAL A 40 6.45 1.29 -5.84
CA VAL A 40 5.56 1.77 -4.78
C VAL A 40 4.50 0.73 -4.44
N LEU A 41 4.29 0.51 -3.15
CA LEU A 41 3.16 -0.24 -2.60
C LEU A 41 2.35 0.73 -1.73
N PHE A 42 1.04 0.82 -1.89
CA PHE A 42 0.20 1.70 -1.08
C PHE A 42 -0.61 0.91 -0.05
N ARG A 43 -0.26 1.01 1.23
CA ARG A 43 -0.94 0.29 2.32
C ARG A 43 -1.05 1.20 3.53
N GLN A 44 -2.09 1.08 4.35
CA GLN A 44 -2.29 1.98 5.49
C GLN A 44 -1.10 1.98 6.46
N ILE A 45 -0.52 0.80 6.71
CA ILE A 45 0.67 0.61 7.54
C ILE A 45 1.60 -0.41 6.88
N ALA A 46 2.90 -0.10 6.83
CA ALA A 46 3.97 -1.00 6.40
C ALA A 46 4.12 -2.16 7.39
N SER A 47 3.92 -3.38 6.90
CA SER A 47 3.85 -4.58 7.71
C SER A 47 4.50 -5.76 6.98
N PRO A 48 5.13 -6.74 7.65
CA PRO A 48 5.87 -7.81 6.99
C PRO A 48 4.95 -8.94 6.48
N THR A 49 3.86 -8.60 5.79
CA THR A 49 2.99 -9.59 5.13
C THR A 49 3.71 -10.24 3.95
N HIS A 50 3.25 -11.41 3.51
CA HIS A 50 3.81 -12.08 2.33
C HIS A 50 3.67 -11.23 1.06
N GLU A 51 2.60 -10.44 0.93
CA GLU A 51 2.44 -9.43 -0.11
C GLU A 51 3.59 -8.42 -0.09
N THR A 52 3.84 -7.81 1.06
CA THR A 52 4.90 -6.80 1.21
C THR A 52 6.27 -7.40 0.91
N ILE A 53 6.52 -8.63 1.37
CA ILE A 53 7.78 -9.34 1.07
C ILE A 53 7.92 -9.61 -0.43
N ARG A 54 6.84 -9.97 -1.13
CA ARG A 54 6.84 -10.14 -2.58
C ARG A 54 7.12 -8.83 -3.30
N PHE A 55 6.46 -7.75 -2.89
CA PHE A 55 6.72 -6.40 -3.43
C PHE A 55 8.20 -6.01 -3.29
N LEU A 56 8.79 -6.19 -2.10
CA LEU A 56 10.20 -5.88 -1.86
C LEU A 56 11.14 -6.70 -2.75
N LYS A 57 10.81 -7.98 -3.00
CA LYS A 57 11.58 -8.84 -3.92
C LYS A 57 11.49 -8.34 -5.37
N LEU A 58 10.29 -8.01 -5.85
CA LEU A 58 10.09 -7.52 -7.21
C LEU A 58 10.77 -6.15 -7.42
N ALA A 59 10.65 -5.23 -6.46
CA ALA A 59 11.34 -3.95 -6.49
C ALA A 59 12.86 -4.13 -6.62
N LYS A 60 13.44 -5.06 -5.84
CA LYS A 60 14.86 -5.42 -5.93
C LYS A 60 15.23 -5.99 -7.30
N GLN A 61 14.43 -6.90 -7.85
CA GLN A 61 14.67 -7.48 -9.19
C GLN A 61 14.63 -6.41 -10.29
N MET A 62 13.74 -5.43 -10.15
CA MET A 62 13.63 -4.29 -11.07
C MET A 62 14.69 -3.20 -10.84
N LYS A 63 15.57 -3.37 -9.85
CA LYS A 63 16.57 -2.37 -9.43
C LYS A 63 15.96 -1.01 -9.09
N LEU A 64 14.72 -1.00 -8.58
CA LEU A 64 14.04 0.19 -8.10
C LEU A 64 14.10 0.25 -6.57
N LYS A 65 14.26 1.46 -6.01
CA LYS A 65 14.14 1.61 -4.56
C LYS A 65 12.66 1.47 -4.17
N PRO A 66 12.30 0.52 -3.28
CA PRO A 66 10.93 0.40 -2.82
C PRO A 66 10.52 1.58 -1.94
N LEU A 67 9.23 1.89 -1.97
CA LEU A 67 8.54 2.83 -1.09
C LEU A 67 7.17 2.24 -0.75
N ILE A 68 6.88 2.10 0.54
CA ILE A 68 5.55 1.77 1.04
C ILE A 68 4.90 3.09 1.44
N LEU A 69 3.96 3.55 0.62
CA LEU A 69 3.22 4.76 0.90
C LEU A 69 2.14 4.44 1.94
N GLU A 70 2.17 5.13 3.08
CA GLU A 70 1.31 4.90 4.23
C GLU A 70 0.24 5.99 4.40
N TYR A 71 -0.83 5.68 5.13
CA TYR A 71 -1.91 6.63 5.42
C TYR A 71 -2.46 6.46 6.84
N TYR A 72 -1.77 7.06 7.82
CA TYR A 72 -2.08 6.95 9.25
C TYR A 72 -3.38 7.63 9.69
N GLU A 73 -3.85 8.62 8.93
CA GLU A 73 -5.10 9.32 9.18
C GLU A 73 -6.33 8.65 8.54
N ASP A 74 -6.15 7.56 7.79
CA ASP A 74 -7.25 6.75 7.27
C ASP A 74 -8.03 6.10 8.42
N LYS A 75 -9.32 5.89 8.21
CA LYS A 75 -10.22 5.26 9.18
C LYS A 75 -9.99 3.75 9.18
N PHE A 76 -9.81 3.18 10.36
CA PHE A 76 -9.78 1.74 10.55
C PHE A 76 -11.19 1.17 10.41
N VAL A 77 -11.44 0.52 9.28
CA VAL A 77 -12.69 -0.20 8.99
C VAL A 77 -12.36 -1.65 8.68
N SER A 78 -12.89 -2.57 9.48
CA SER A 78 -12.47 -3.98 9.51
C SER A 78 -13.47 -4.94 8.85
N ALA A 79 -14.73 -4.54 8.69
CA ALA A 79 -15.79 -5.39 8.16
C ALA A 79 -15.64 -5.63 6.65
N GLU A 80 -15.33 -4.58 5.89
CA GLU A 80 -15.36 -4.60 4.42
C GLU A 80 -13.96 -4.62 3.79
N ASN A 81 -12.91 -4.38 4.58
CA ASN A 81 -11.54 -4.33 4.09
C ASN A 81 -10.67 -5.37 4.80
N ARG A 82 -10.36 -6.45 4.07
CA ARG A 82 -9.58 -7.58 4.56
C ARG A 82 -8.15 -7.19 4.95
N SER A 83 -7.51 -6.33 4.16
CA SER A 83 -6.13 -5.87 4.44
C SER A 83 -6.08 -5.05 5.74
N LYS A 84 -7.04 -4.13 5.96
CA LYS A 84 -7.17 -3.39 7.22
C LYS A 84 -7.42 -4.34 8.38
N ARG A 85 -8.35 -5.29 8.24
CA ARG A 85 -8.65 -6.30 9.27
C ARG A 85 -7.41 -7.10 9.67
N ALA A 86 -6.55 -7.46 8.72
CA ALA A 86 -5.34 -8.23 8.96
C ALA A 86 -4.27 -7.48 9.79
N LEU A 87 -4.38 -6.17 9.95
CA LEU A 87 -3.52 -5.41 10.88
C LEU A 87 -3.90 -5.69 12.35
N CYS A 88 -5.20 -5.82 12.66
CA CYS A 88 -5.68 -6.07 14.03
C CYS A 88 -5.92 -7.56 14.35
N LYS A 89 -6.30 -8.37 13.35
CA LYS A 89 -6.44 -9.83 13.47
C LYS A 89 -5.46 -10.48 12.49
N MET A 90 -4.23 -10.60 12.94
CA MET A 90 -3.09 -11.01 12.13
C MET A 90 -3.20 -12.48 11.74
N PRO A 91 -3.33 -12.83 10.44
CA PRO A 91 -3.20 -14.20 9.99
C PRO A 91 -1.72 -14.59 9.99
N ILE A 92 -1.34 -15.62 10.73
CA ILE A 92 0.01 -16.19 10.74
C ILE A 92 0.00 -17.44 9.86
N TYR A 93 0.75 -17.41 8.76
CA TYR A 93 0.82 -18.52 7.82
C TYR A 93 1.51 -19.74 8.43
N GLN A 94 0.92 -20.92 8.26
CA GLN A 94 1.48 -22.20 8.70
C GLN A 94 1.98 -23.01 7.52
N TYR A 95 1.09 -23.35 6.58
CA TYR A 95 1.38 -24.13 5.37
C TYR A 95 0.20 -24.03 4.39
N THR A 96 0.38 -24.55 3.18
CA THR A 96 -0.69 -24.76 2.19
C THR A 96 -0.97 -26.26 2.12
N GLY A 97 -2.23 -26.65 2.35
CA GLY A 97 -2.65 -28.04 2.29
C GLY A 97 -2.51 -28.64 0.88
N LEU A 98 -2.60 -29.97 0.78
CA LEU A 98 -2.57 -30.69 -0.50
C LEU A 98 -3.75 -30.29 -1.42
N ASP A 99 -4.83 -29.78 -0.84
CA ASP A 99 -6.00 -29.25 -1.53
C ASP A 99 -5.86 -27.78 -1.96
N GLY A 100 -4.68 -27.18 -1.76
CA GLY A 100 -4.38 -25.80 -2.12
C GLY A 100 -4.89 -24.75 -1.12
N ARG A 101 -5.53 -25.14 -0.01
CA ARG A 101 -6.01 -24.18 1.00
C ARG A 101 -4.88 -23.70 1.90
N ASP A 102 -4.82 -22.40 2.12
CA ASP A 102 -3.86 -21.80 3.06
C ASP A 102 -4.34 -21.97 4.50
N MET A 103 -3.51 -22.65 5.30
CA MET A 103 -3.72 -22.83 6.72
C MET A 103 -3.06 -21.68 7.48
N VAL A 104 -3.87 -20.93 8.21
CA VAL A 104 -3.46 -19.77 8.99
C VAL A 104 -3.96 -19.87 10.42
N GLU A 105 -3.13 -19.49 11.38
CA GLU A 105 -3.55 -19.21 12.75
C GLU A 105 -3.81 -17.71 12.89
N TYR A 106 -4.65 -17.28 13.84
CA TYR A 106 -4.93 -15.86 14.03
C TYR A 106 -4.44 -15.37 15.38
N GLU A 107 -3.73 -14.24 15.37
CA GLU A 107 -3.36 -13.49 16.56
C GLU A 107 -4.14 -12.16 16.52
N THR A 108 -5.03 -11.96 17.49
CA THR A 108 -5.78 -10.71 17.61
C THR A 108 -4.98 -9.75 18.48
N VAL A 109 -4.52 -8.65 17.90
CA VAL A 109 -3.64 -7.69 18.56
C VAL A 109 -4.34 -6.40 18.95
N CYS A 110 -5.58 -6.16 18.50
CA CYS A 110 -6.38 -5.00 18.91
C CYS A 110 -7.82 -5.41 19.22
N ASP A 111 -8.48 -4.64 20.09
CA ASP A 111 -9.92 -4.75 20.30
C ASP A 111 -10.68 -4.04 19.16
N PHE A 112 -11.47 -4.81 18.39
CA PHE A 112 -12.24 -4.28 17.27
C PHE A 112 -13.40 -3.37 17.69
N ASN A 113 -14.00 -3.59 18.86
CA ASN A 113 -15.12 -2.78 19.36
C ASN A 113 -14.63 -1.36 19.69
N ILE A 114 -13.41 -1.27 20.22
CA ILE A 114 -12.78 0.01 20.59
C ILE A 114 -12.11 0.69 19.39
N SER A 115 -11.51 -0.10 18.49
CA SER A 115 -10.66 0.43 17.41
C SER A 115 -11.45 0.83 16.17
N THR A 116 -12.55 0.13 15.86
CA THR A 116 -13.30 0.38 14.62
C THR A 116 -13.79 1.80 14.56
N GLY A 117 -13.45 2.47 13.46
CA GLY A 117 -13.82 3.85 13.19
C GLY A 117 -12.86 4.91 13.72
N LYS A 118 -11.85 4.54 14.50
CA LYS A 118 -10.71 5.41 14.82
C LYS A 118 -9.76 5.53 13.63
N LYS A 119 -8.88 6.51 13.64
CA LYS A 119 -7.78 6.58 12.68
C LYS A 119 -6.69 5.59 13.05
N PHE A 120 -5.92 5.11 12.08
CA PHE A 120 -4.82 4.17 12.36
C PHE A 120 -3.84 4.68 13.42
N LYS A 121 -3.51 5.97 13.43
CA LYS A 121 -2.66 6.60 14.46
C LYS A 121 -3.23 6.59 15.88
N GLU A 122 -4.53 6.34 16.03
CA GLU A 122 -5.26 6.32 17.31
C GLU A 122 -5.53 4.89 17.79
N VAL A 123 -5.22 3.87 16.98
CA VAL A 123 -5.43 2.47 17.35
C VAL A 123 -4.29 1.99 18.26
N VAL A 124 -4.67 1.34 19.35
CA VAL A 124 -3.76 0.80 20.37
C VAL A 124 -3.96 -0.72 20.43
N CYS A 125 -2.85 -1.44 20.47
CA CYS A 125 -2.81 -2.89 20.61
C CYS A 125 -3.14 -3.33 22.04
N LEU A 126 -3.52 -4.59 22.23
CA LEU A 126 -3.88 -5.17 23.53
C LEU A 126 -2.72 -5.16 24.54
N ASN A 127 -1.48 -5.08 24.07
CA ASN A 127 -0.28 -4.92 24.91
C ASN A 127 0.01 -3.44 25.27
N GLY A 128 -0.84 -2.49 24.87
CA GLY A 128 -0.68 -1.06 25.11
C GLY A 128 0.19 -0.30 24.09
N GLU A 129 0.82 -0.99 23.14
CA GLU A 129 1.61 -0.35 22.07
C GLU A 129 0.69 0.31 21.03
N GLN A 130 1.10 1.43 20.42
CA GLN A 130 0.39 1.98 19.27
C GLN A 130 0.54 1.07 18.03
N LEU A 131 -0.54 0.92 17.25
CA LEU A 131 -0.58 -0.02 16.12
C LEU A 131 0.51 0.22 15.06
N ILE A 132 0.84 1.48 14.78
CA ILE A 132 1.87 1.84 13.78
C ILE A 132 3.28 1.41 14.24
N PRO A 133 3.79 1.87 15.40
CA PRO A 133 5.06 1.37 15.95
C PRO A 133 5.12 -0.15 16.04
N PHE A 134 4.02 -0.79 16.44
CA PHE A 134 3.91 -2.24 16.53
C PHE A 134 4.21 -2.91 15.18
N HIS A 135 3.52 -2.52 14.11
CA HIS A 135 3.77 -3.09 12.77
C HIS A 135 5.13 -2.69 12.19
N HIS A 136 5.61 -1.48 12.46
CA HIS A 136 6.94 -1.03 12.04
C HIS A 136 8.06 -1.84 12.69
N ARG A 137 7.92 -2.18 13.98
CA ARG A 137 8.81 -3.09 14.70
C ARG A 137 8.81 -4.46 14.04
N LEU A 138 7.63 -5.03 13.78
CA LEU A 138 7.49 -6.32 13.11
C LEU A 138 8.06 -6.27 11.68
N PHE A 139 7.86 -5.18 10.94
CA PHE A 139 8.39 -4.99 9.61
C PHE A 139 9.92 -5.08 9.62
N ARG A 140 10.56 -4.38 10.55
CA ARG A 140 12.02 -4.45 10.76
C ARG A 140 12.49 -5.87 11.05
N ILE A 141 11.81 -6.59 11.94
CA ILE A 141 12.15 -7.98 12.29
C ILE A 141 11.94 -8.92 11.09
N GLY A 142 10.83 -8.76 10.38
CA GLY A 142 10.42 -9.66 9.29
C GLY A 142 11.27 -9.52 8.04
N THR A 143 11.64 -8.28 7.71
CA THR A 143 12.30 -7.92 6.45
C THR A 143 13.78 -7.57 6.62
N GLY A 144 14.23 -7.21 7.83
CA GLY A 144 15.55 -6.64 8.09
C GLY A 144 15.70 -5.18 7.65
N LEU A 145 14.62 -4.53 7.20
CA LEU A 145 14.64 -3.16 6.68
C LEU A 145 14.10 -2.16 7.69
N ASN A 146 14.62 -0.93 7.68
CA ASN A 146 14.13 0.14 8.54
C ASN A 146 12.89 0.82 7.91
N PRO A 147 11.69 0.79 8.54
CA PRO A 147 10.51 1.47 8.03
C PRO A 147 10.77 2.93 7.67
N LYS A 148 11.55 3.67 8.48
CA LYS A 148 11.89 5.08 8.23
C LYS A 148 12.58 5.33 6.87
N THR A 149 13.13 4.30 6.24
CA THR A 149 13.82 4.40 4.94
C THR A 149 12.96 3.90 3.77
N TYR A 150 11.98 3.06 4.07
CA TYR A 150 11.21 2.29 3.09
C TYR A 150 9.71 2.58 3.14
N SER A 151 9.23 3.37 4.10
CA SER A 151 7.86 3.83 4.18
C SER A 151 7.79 5.34 4.38
N PHE A 152 6.65 5.92 4.00
CA PHE A 152 6.38 7.35 4.12
C PHE A 152 4.91 7.58 4.45
N ASP A 153 4.62 8.29 5.54
CA ASP A 153 3.26 8.70 5.88
C ASP A 153 2.82 9.87 5.00
N ALA A 154 1.92 9.59 4.06
CA ALA A 154 1.35 10.58 3.16
C ALA A 154 0.07 11.22 3.70
N SER A 155 -0.29 10.99 4.97
CA SER A 155 -1.51 11.53 5.58
C SER A 155 -1.73 13.02 5.37
N HIS A 156 -0.68 13.83 5.58
CA HIS A 156 -0.77 15.28 5.42
C HIS A 156 -1.09 15.66 3.97
N TRP A 157 -0.42 14.99 3.02
CA TRP A 157 -0.62 15.26 1.61
C TRP A 157 -2.02 14.83 1.16
N PHE A 158 -2.46 13.61 1.52
CA PHE A 158 -3.81 13.15 1.18
C PHE A 158 -4.89 14.11 1.65
N LYS A 159 -4.84 14.55 2.92
CA LYS A 159 -5.78 15.55 3.45
C LYS A 159 -5.77 16.88 2.70
N SER A 160 -4.62 17.29 2.16
CA SER A 160 -4.49 18.55 1.45
C SER A 160 -5.07 18.53 0.04
N VAL A 161 -5.13 17.34 -0.59
CA VAL A 161 -5.63 17.16 -1.96
C VAL A 161 -7.03 16.54 -2.02
N GLY A 162 -7.51 15.98 -0.91
CA GLY A 162 -8.86 15.42 -0.82
C GLY A 162 -9.25 14.95 0.59
N LYS A 163 -10.52 15.12 0.95
CA LYS A 163 -11.09 14.65 2.22
C LYS A 163 -11.51 13.18 2.18
N ASN A 164 -11.70 12.62 0.99
CA ASN A 164 -12.13 11.23 0.78
C ASN A 164 -11.38 10.57 -0.38
N ALA A 165 -11.54 9.26 -0.51
CA ALA A 165 -10.85 8.46 -1.52
C ALA A 165 -11.14 8.89 -2.96
N GLY A 166 -12.34 9.37 -3.27
CA GLY A 166 -12.69 9.89 -4.59
C GLY A 166 -11.83 11.09 -5.00
N GLU A 167 -11.50 11.94 -4.04
CA GLU A 167 -10.75 13.18 -4.28
C GLU A 167 -9.24 12.93 -4.34
N TYR A 168 -8.69 12.11 -3.45
CA TYR A 168 -7.24 11.90 -3.40
C TYR A 168 -6.74 10.83 -4.38
N TYR A 169 -7.57 9.92 -4.90
CA TYR A 169 -7.08 8.85 -5.78
C TYR A 169 -6.54 9.36 -7.12
N GLU A 170 -7.12 10.43 -7.67
CA GLU A 170 -6.58 11.08 -8.86
C GLU A 170 -5.15 11.56 -8.62
N HIS A 171 -4.93 12.26 -7.51
CA HIS A 171 -3.61 12.74 -7.11
C HIS A 171 -2.64 11.59 -6.81
N LEU A 172 -3.10 10.54 -6.11
CA LEU A 172 -2.33 9.32 -5.87
C LEU A 172 -1.86 8.69 -7.18
N LEU A 173 -2.78 8.49 -8.13
CA LEU A 173 -2.46 7.85 -9.40
C LEU A 173 -1.59 8.74 -10.29
N ALA A 174 -1.68 10.06 -10.17
CA ALA A 174 -0.84 11.02 -10.88
C ALA A 174 0.66 10.84 -10.55
N LEU A 175 1.02 10.38 -9.35
CA LEU A 175 2.42 10.05 -8.99
C LEU A 175 3.04 9.01 -9.95
N PHE A 176 2.21 8.12 -10.48
CA PHE A 176 2.64 7.02 -11.35
C PHE A 176 2.55 7.37 -12.83
N ILE A 177 2.19 8.61 -13.19
CA ILE A 177 2.31 9.07 -14.57
C ILE A 177 3.78 9.11 -14.99
N ARG A 178 4.68 9.57 -14.11
CA ARG A 178 6.08 9.81 -14.47
C ARG A 178 7.10 9.22 -13.51
N ASP A 179 6.87 9.26 -12.19
CA ASP A 179 7.97 9.17 -11.23
C ASP A 179 8.05 7.86 -10.44
N GLY A 180 6.99 7.04 -10.49
CA GLY A 180 6.99 5.72 -9.86
C GLY A 180 6.19 4.69 -10.65
N ILE A 181 6.33 3.44 -10.22
CA ILE A 181 5.50 2.32 -10.64
C ILE A 181 4.73 1.83 -9.43
N LEU A 182 3.40 1.86 -9.49
CA LEU A 182 2.53 1.30 -8.47
C LEU A 182 2.41 -0.22 -8.66
N PHE A 183 2.64 -0.97 -7.58
CA PHE A 183 2.38 -2.40 -7.50
C PHE A 183 1.03 -2.58 -6.83
N GLU A 184 0.01 -2.86 -7.63
CA GLU A 184 -1.35 -3.05 -7.12
C GLU A 184 -2.16 -3.96 -8.04
N ASN A 185 -3.13 -4.63 -7.44
CA ASN A 185 -4.12 -5.41 -8.14
C ASN A 185 -5.48 -4.72 -8.05
N PHE A 186 -5.92 -4.05 -9.11
CA PHE A 186 -7.28 -3.47 -9.20
C PHE A 186 -8.26 -4.45 -9.86
N ILE A 187 -8.36 -5.68 -9.33
CA ILE A 187 -9.34 -6.64 -9.84
C ILE A 187 -10.68 -6.37 -9.15
N PRO A 188 -11.76 -6.05 -9.90
CA PRO A 188 -13.07 -5.79 -9.31
C PRO A 188 -13.70 -7.10 -8.80
N LEU A 189 -13.29 -7.56 -7.62
CA LEU A 189 -13.93 -8.67 -6.90
C LEU A 189 -15.08 -8.15 -6.04
N ARG A 190 -16.04 -9.02 -5.67
CA ARG A 190 -17.35 -8.64 -5.07
C ARG A 190 -17.30 -7.57 -3.97
N SER A 191 -16.32 -7.58 -3.05
CA SER A 191 -16.23 -6.61 -1.95
C SER A 191 -15.58 -5.28 -2.33
N GLU A 192 -14.65 -5.26 -3.30
CA GLU A 192 -13.90 -4.05 -3.69
C GLU A 192 -14.29 -3.53 -5.08
N SER A 193 -15.17 -4.24 -5.79
CA SER A 193 -15.66 -3.85 -7.11
C SER A 193 -16.37 -2.50 -7.07
N ALA A 194 -17.09 -2.18 -6.00
CA ALA A 194 -17.74 -0.88 -5.86
C ALA A 194 -16.71 0.24 -5.74
N PHE A 195 -15.68 0.04 -4.92
CA PHE A 195 -14.59 0.99 -4.76
C PHE A 195 -13.83 1.18 -6.08
N THR A 196 -13.45 0.09 -6.74
CA THR A 196 -12.73 0.12 -8.02
C THR A 196 -13.54 0.87 -9.09
N LYS A 197 -14.83 0.54 -9.25
CA LYS A 197 -15.68 1.16 -10.27
C LYS A 197 -16.02 2.62 -9.98
N LYS A 198 -16.21 2.99 -8.71
CA LYS A 198 -16.64 4.35 -8.34
C LYS A 198 -15.50 5.32 -8.08
N ILE A 199 -14.33 4.83 -7.70
CA ILE A 199 -13.19 5.65 -7.24
C ILE A 199 -11.99 5.48 -8.16
N VAL A 200 -11.51 4.25 -8.34
CA VAL A 200 -10.24 4.00 -9.05
C VAL A 200 -10.37 4.22 -10.55
N LEU A 201 -11.37 3.61 -11.20
CA LEU A 201 -11.55 3.70 -12.65
C LEU A 201 -11.80 5.14 -13.13
N PRO A 202 -12.69 5.94 -12.50
CA PRO A 202 -12.89 7.33 -12.92
C PRO A 202 -11.62 8.18 -12.79
N ALA A 203 -10.86 8.01 -11.69
CA ALA A 203 -9.59 8.70 -11.51
C ALA A 203 -8.57 8.29 -12.59
N PHE A 204 -8.49 7.01 -12.90
CA PHE A 204 -7.59 6.47 -13.91
C PHE A 204 -7.93 6.99 -15.32
N GLU A 205 -9.20 6.96 -15.72
CA GLU A 205 -9.69 7.47 -17.00
C GLU A 205 -9.46 8.98 -17.15
N LYS A 206 -9.72 9.75 -16.09
CA LYS A 206 -9.46 11.18 -16.06
C LYS A 206 -7.98 11.51 -16.29
N LEU A 207 -7.07 10.76 -15.65
CA LEU A 207 -5.64 10.93 -15.88
C LEU A 207 -5.22 10.58 -17.30
N ILE A 208 -5.77 9.53 -17.90
CA ILE A 208 -5.50 9.21 -19.31
C ILE A 208 -5.95 10.36 -20.21
N SER A 209 -7.17 10.87 -20.00
CA SER A 209 -7.67 12.01 -20.77
C SER A 209 -6.81 13.27 -20.58
N THR A 210 -6.21 13.45 -19.40
CA THR A 210 -5.42 14.64 -19.05
C THR A 210 -3.98 14.57 -19.59
N TYR A 211 -3.34 13.40 -19.48
CA TYR A 211 -1.92 13.24 -19.77
C TYR A 211 -1.63 12.49 -21.08
N GLY A 212 -2.66 11.89 -21.71
CA GLY A 212 -2.51 11.06 -22.90
C GLY A 212 -1.84 9.71 -22.64
N VAL A 213 -1.44 9.42 -21.40
CA VAL A 213 -0.74 8.20 -21.01
C VAL A 213 -1.35 7.59 -19.76
N LYS A 214 -1.27 6.25 -19.66
CA LYS A 214 -1.75 5.51 -18.49
C LYS A 214 -0.76 5.64 -17.32
N PRO A 215 -1.24 5.81 -16.06
CA PRO A 215 -0.41 5.59 -14.89
C PRO A 215 0.30 4.23 -14.94
N LEU A 216 1.55 4.17 -14.52
CA LEU A 216 2.36 2.95 -14.51
C LEU A 216 1.98 2.10 -13.30
N ILE A 217 1.07 1.16 -13.55
CA ILE A 217 0.59 0.20 -12.55
C ILE A 217 0.94 -1.19 -13.06
N ILE A 218 1.59 -1.99 -12.21
CA ILE A 218 1.87 -3.39 -12.50
C ILE A 218 1.22 -4.27 -11.43
N ARG A 219 0.74 -5.43 -11.86
CA ARG A 219 0.14 -6.40 -10.95
C ARG A 219 1.22 -6.95 -10.03
N LEU A 220 0.95 -6.90 -8.73
CA LEU A 220 1.81 -7.51 -7.72
C LEU A 220 1.64 -9.03 -7.71
N LEU A 221 0.40 -9.48 -7.89
CA LEU A 221 -0.04 -10.86 -7.81
C LEU A 221 -0.70 -11.27 -9.13
N SER A 222 -0.61 -12.55 -9.50
CA SER A 222 -1.43 -13.06 -10.61
C SER A 222 -2.89 -13.25 -10.19
N ASP A 223 -3.81 -13.22 -11.15
CA ASP A 223 -5.27 -13.20 -10.93
C ASP A 223 -5.76 -14.38 -10.07
N ASN A 224 -5.17 -15.56 -10.25
CA ASN A 224 -5.51 -16.76 -9.49
C ASN A 224 -4.90 -16.78 -8.06
N GLU A 225 -3.89 -15.95 -7.80
CA GLU A 225 -3.18 -15.93 -6.53
C GLU A 225 -3.71 -14.87 -5.58
N GLU A 226 -4.25 -13.76 -6.06
CA GLU A 226 -4.63 -12.60 -5.24
C GLU A 226 -5.60 -12.94 -4.10
N MET A 227 -6.53 -13.87 -4.34
CA MET A 227 -7.53 -14.24 -3.33
C MET A 227 -6.97 -15.07 -2.16
N ARG A 228 -5.75 -15.61 -2.29
CA ARG A 228 -5.13 -16.48 -1.30
C ARG A 228 -4.99 -15.77 0.04
N ARG A 229 -5.23 -16.50 1.15
CA ARG A 229 -5.01 -15.99 2.52
C ARG A 229 -3.54 -15.73 2.78
N PHE A 230 -2.68 -16.44 2.06
CA PHE A 230 -1.24 -16.27 2.09
C PHE A 230 -0.79 -14.81 2.01
N TRP A 231 -1.34 -13.99 1.11
CA TRP A 231 -0.80 -12.65 0.84
C TRP A 231 -0.99 -11.65 1.98
N ASP A 232 -2.13 -11.70 2.67
CA ASP A 232 -2.36 -10.91 3.88
C ASP A 232 -1.71 -11.52 5.13
N ALA A 233 -1.27 -12.78 5.04
CA ALA A 233 -0.69 -13.46 6.17
C ALA A 233 0.76 -13.02 6.41
N TYR A 234 1.16 -13.18 7.66
CA TYR A 234 2.49 -12.91 8.17
C TYR A 234 3.30 -14.22 8.15
N PRO A 235 4.61 -14.16 7.87
CA PRO A 235 5.49 -15.32 8.00
C PRO A 235 5.44 -15.90 9.41
N ARG A 236 5.42 -17.24 9.53
CA ARG A 236 5.38 -17.97 10.81
C ARG A 236 6.37 -17.45 11.85
N LYS A 237 7.58 -17.07 11.41
CA LYS A 237 8.65 -16.51 12.27
C LYS A 237 8.26 -15.24 13.02
N ILE A 238 7.26 -14.50 12.57
CA ILE A 238 6.79 -13.26 13.21
C ILE A 238 6.03 -13.56 14.51
N LYS A 239 5.40 -14.73 14.64
CA LYS A 239 4.52 -15.06 15.77
C LYS A 239 5.17 -14.82 17.13
N LYS A 240 6.43 -15.23 17.29
CA LYS A 240 7.20 -15.10 18.53
C LYS A 240 7.56 -13.65 18.92
N HIS A 241 7.25 -12.66 18.08
CA HIS A 241 7.57 -11.24 18.28
C HIS A 241 6.32 -10.35 18.43
N ILE A 242 5.13 -10.95 18.44
CA ILE A 242 3.87 -10.23 18.59
C ILE A 242 3.74 -9.71 20.02
N TRP A 243 3.93 -10.59 21.01
CA TRP A 243 3.71 -10.29 22.42
C TRP A 243 5.00 -9.98 23.20
N THR A 244 6.06 -9.60 22.50
CA THR A 244 7.34 -9.17 23.09
C THR A 244 7.39 -7.68 23.36
#